data_AF-A0A945N0G1-F1
#
_entry.id   AF-A0A945N0G1-F1
#
_cell.length_a   1.000
_cell.length_b   1.000
_cell.length_c   1.000
_cell.angle_alpha   90.00
_cell.angle_beta   90.00
_cell.angle_gamma   90.00
#
_symmetry.space_group_name_H-M   'P 1'
#
loop_
_entity.id
_entity.type
_entity.pdbx_description
1 polymer ?
#
loop_
_entity_poly.entity_id
_entity_poly.type
_entity_poly.pdbx_seq_one_letter_code
_entity_poly.pdbx_strand_id
1 'polypeptide(L)' 'MERSFSKEVKQLRLGQGDTFHGEGILAVTKALLQSGVSYVGGYQGAPISHLMDVLVDAEDLLSELGVHL' A
#
# COMPACT_ATOMS: atom_id res chain seq x y z
N MET A 1 12.39 13.62 -8.07
CA MET A 1 12.43 13.24 -6.65
C MET A 1 11.26 12.30 -6.45
N GLU A 2 11.52 11.00 -6.35
CA GLU A 2 10.46 10.02 -6.03
C GLU A 2 9.86 10.39 -4.67
N ARG A 3 8.54 10.32 -4.58
CA ARG A 3 7.82 10.66 -3.36
C ARG A 3 7.77 9.41 -2.50
N SER A 4 8.46 9.44 -1.38
CA SER A 4 8.45 8.36 -0.39
C SER A 4 7.20 8.47 0.49
N PHE A 5 6.62 7.32 0.82
CA PHE A 5 5.45 7.13 1.67
C PHE A 5 5.78 6.40 2.97
N SER A 6 7.06 6.22 3.31
CA SER A 6 7.50 5.36 4.43
C SER A 6 6.93 5.78 5.80
N LYS A 7 6.47 7.03 5.97
CA LYS A 7 5.77 7.45 7.20
C LYS A 7 4.28 7.16 7.14
N GLU A 8 3.69 7.39 5.98
CA GLU A 8 2.26 7.31 5.70
C GLU A 8 1.76 5.87 5.62
N VAL A 9 2.60 4.92 5.18
CA VAL A 9 2.29 3.47 5.16
C VAL A 9 1.93 2.92 6.54
N LYS A 10 2.33 3.60 7.64
CA LYS A 10 1.89 3.23 9.00
C LYS A 10 0.37 3.28 9.17
N GLN A 11 -0.33 4.13 8.41
CA GLN A 11 -1.79 4.23 8.44
C GLN A 11 -2.50 3.00 7.86
N LEU A 12 -1.79 2.14 7.12
CA LEU A 12 -2.33 0.87 6.64
C LEU A 12 -2.67 -0.08 7.82
N ARG A 13 -2.08 0.14 9.00
CA ARG A 13 -2.39 -0.62 10.24
C ARG A 13 -3.69 -0.23 10.92
N LEU A 14 -4.32 0.89 10.54
CA LEU A 14 -5.57 1.35 11.15
C LEU A 14 -6.66 0.26 11.04
N GLY A 15 -7.35 0.00 12.15
CA GLY A 15 -8.32 -1.09 12.29
C GLY A 15 -9.74 -0.71 11.88
N GLN A 16 -10.71 -1.56 12.22
CA GLN A 16 -12.13 -1.22 12.08
C GLN A 16 -12.50 -0.08 13.02
N GLY A 17 -13.28 0.88 12.51
CA GLY A 17 -13.73 2.06 13.27
C GLY A 17 -12.74 3.23 13.25
N ASP A 18 -11.50 3.01 12.79
CA ASP A 18 -10.51 4.09 12.65
C ASP A 18 -10.73 4.91 11.37
N THR A 19 -10.72 6.23 11.49
CA THR A 19 -10.82 7.12 10.33
C THR A 19 -9.46 7.34 9.67
N PHE A 20 -9.30 6.85 8.44
CA PHE A 20 -8.12 7.09 7.63
C PHE A 20 -8.07 8.54 7.10
N HIS A 21 -6.92 9.22 7.26
CA HIS A 21 -6.66 10.55 6.71
C HIS A 21 -5.30 10.55 6.02
N GLY A 22 -5.29 10.48 4.69
CA GLY A 22 -4.07 10.41 3.90
C GLY A 22 -4.33 10.52 2.41
N GLU A 23 -3.31 10.26 1.59
CA GLU A 23 -3.44 10.32 0.14
C GLU A 23 -4.32 9.18 -0.40
N GLY A 24 -5.04 9.45 -1.49
CA GLY A 24 -5.96 8.47 -2.08
C GLY A 24 -5.30 7.15 -2.47
N ILE A 25 -4.02 7.19 -2.87
CA ILE A 25 -3.25 5.99 -3.22
C ILE A 25 -3.04 5.03 -2.05
N LEU A 26 -2.84 5.56 -0.83
CA LEU A 26 -2.75 4.76 0.39
C LEU A 26 -4.11 4.21 0.79
N ALA A 27 -5.20 4.97 0.58
CA ALA A 27 -6.56 4.49 0.81
C ALA A 27 -6.90 3.31 -0.13
N VAL A 28 -6.54 3.40 -1.41
CA VAL A 28 -6.68 2.30 -2.38
C VAL A 28 -5.84 1.10 -1.97
N THR A 29 -4.57 1.32 -1.59
CA THR A 29 -3.68 0.26 -1.10
C THR A 29 -4.31 -0.46 0.09
N LYS A 30 -4.78 0.28 1.10
CA LYS A 30 -5.47 -0.29 2.26
C LYS A 30 -6.71 -1.11 1.87
N ALA A 31 -7.52 -0.60 0.95
CA ALA A 31 -8.72 -1.30 0.49
C ALA A 31 -8.38 -2.64 -0.19
N LEU A 32 -7.30 -2.70 -0.97
CA LEU A 32 -6.82 -3.94 -1.59
C LEU A 32 -6.39 -4.97 -0.53
N LEU A 33 -5.62 -4.53 0.48
CA LEU A 33 -5.20 -5.40 1.58
C LEU A 33 -6.39 -5.93 2.39
N GLN A 34 -7.35 -5.07 2.71
CA GLN A 34 -8.57 -5.46 3.41
C GLN A 34 -9.47 -6.40 2.59
N SER A 35 -9.35 -6.37 1.26
CA SER A 35 -10.05 -7.27 0.34
C SER A 35 -9.37 -8.64 0.19
N GLY A 36 -8.26 -8.87 0.88
CA GLY A 36 -7.54 -10.14 0.84
C GLY A 36 -6.67 -10.32 -0.40
N VAL A 37 -6.31 -9.24 -1.09
CA VAL A 37 -5.34 -9.28 -2.19
C VAL A 37 -3.97 -9.67 -1.62
N SER A 38 -3.48 -10.84 -2.00
CA SER A 38 -2.20 -11.39 -1.52
C SER A 38 -1.04 -11.23 -2.52
N TYR A 39 -1.32 -10.76 -3.73
CA TYR A 39 -0.31 -10.60 -4.78
C TYR A 39 -0.60 -9.37 -5.64
N VAL A 40 0.44 -8.56 -5.90
CA VAL A 40 0.36 -7.39 -6.79
C VAL A 40 1.59 -7.35 -7.68
N GLY A 41 1.38 -7.35 -9.00
CA GLY A 41 2.46 -7.24 -9.99
C GLY A 41 2.26 -6.03 -10.91
N GLY A 42 3.37 -5.49 -11.39
CA GLY A 42 3.41 -4.40 -12.36
C GLY A 42 4.44 -4.64 -13.46
N TYR A 43 4.20 -4.06 -14.63
CA TYR A 43 5.17 -4.02 -15.72
C TYR A 43 5.75 -2.60 -15.85
N GLN A 44 6.94 -2.48 -16.43
CA GLN A 44 7.60 -1.19 -16.68
C GLN A 44 6.70 -0.26 -17.50
N GLY A 45 6.46 0.95 -16.98
CA GLY A 45 5.58 1.96 -17.59
C GLY A 45 4.08 1.74 -17.37
N ALA A 46 3.66 0.76 -16.56
CA ALA A 46 2.26 0.62 -16.19
C ALA A 46 1.75 1.88 -15.46
N PRO A 47 0.49 2.30 -15.67
CA PRO A 47 -0.09 3.47 -15.00
C PRO A 47 -0.24 3.32 -13.48
N ILE A 48 0.15 2.16 -12.94
CA ILE A 48 0.16 1.79 -11.53
C ILE A 48 1.55 1.85 -10.90
N SER A 49 2.57 2.40 -11.59
CA SER A 49 3.93 2.49 -11.06
C SER A 49 3.99 3.17 -9.68
N HIS A 50 3.26 4.27 -9.48
CA HIS A 50 3.20 4.95 -8.18
C HIS A 50 2.56 4.09 -7.08
N LEU A 51 1.65 3.17 -7.42
CA LEU A 51 1.07 2.24 -6.46
C LEU A 51 2.10 1.20 -6.04
N MET A 52 2.94 0.75 -6.98
CA MET A 52 4.07 -0.14 -6.67
C MET A 52 5.04 0.54 -5.71
N ASP A 53 5.34 1.82 -5.89
CA ASP A 53 6.23 2.56 -5.00
C ASP A 53 5.70 2.59 -3.55
N VAL A 54 4.38 2.81 -3.37
CA VAL A 54 3.71 2.76 -2.05
C VAL A 54 3.78 1.37 -1.44
N LEU A 55 3.60 0.32 -2.26
CA LEU A 55 3.64 -1.06 -1.80
C LEU A 55 5.05 -1.47 -1.40
N VAL A 56 6.07 -1.06 -2.15
CA VAL A 56 7.50 -1.29 -1.83
C VAL A 56 7.86 -0.57 -0.53
N ASP A 57 7.44 0.68 -0.34
CA ASP A 57 7.62 1.39 0.93
C ASP A 57 6.89 0.73 2.12
N ALA A 58 5.89 -0.12 1.85
CA ALA A 58 5.12 -0.87 2.83
C ALA A 58 5.58 -2.34 2.99
N GLU A 59 6.65 -2.80 2.32
CA GLU A 59 7.05 -4.21 2.21
C GLU A 59 7.11 -4.94 3.56
N ASP A 60 7.71 -4.32 4.58
CA ASP A 60 7.79 -4.88 5.94
C ASP A 60 6.40 -5.16 6.53
N LEU A 61 5.46 -4.22 6.35
CA LEU A 61 4.08 -4.38 6.81
C LEU A 61 3.34 -5.42 5.98
N LEU A 62 3.54 -5.42 4.65
CA LEU A 62 2.90 -6.38 3.75
C LEU A 62 3.31 -7.81 4.09
N SER A 63 4.58 -8.01 4.45
CA SER A 63 5.12 -9.29 4.90
C SER A 63 4.44 -9.80 6.18
N GLU A 64 4.17 -8.91 7.15
CA GLU A 64 3.39 -9.27 8.35
C GLU A 64 1.95 -9.70 8.03
N LEU A 65 1.39 -9.18 6.94
CA LEU A 65 0.03 -9.48 6.47
C LEU A 65 -0.01 -10.67 5.48
N GLY A 66 1.14 -11.27 5.15
CA GLY A 66 1.22 -12.39 4.19
C GLY A 66 1.00 -11.99 2.74
N VAL A 67 1.31 -10.74 2.38
CA VAL A 67 1.14 -10.17 1.03
C VAL A 67 2.51 -10.11 0.34
N HIS A 68 2.58 -10.57 -0.91
CA HIS A 68 3.80 -10.64 -1.70
C HIS A 68 3.75 -9.68 -2.90
N LEU A 69 4.89 -9.01 -3.15
CA LEU A 69 5.13 -8.17 -4.32
C LEU A 69 5.78 -8.97 -5.45
#